data_AF-A0A7Z8LA14-F1
#
_entry.id   AF-A0A7Z8LA14-F1
#
_cell.length_a   1.000
_cell.length_b   1.000
_cell.length_c   1.000
_cell.angle_alpha   90.00
_cell.angle_beta   90.00
_cell.angle_gamma   90.00
#
_symmetry.space_group_name_H-M   'P 1'
#
loop_
_entity.id
_entity.type
_entity.pdbx_description
1 polymer ?
#
loop_
_entity_poly.entity_id
_entity_poly.type
_entity_poly.pdbx_seq_one_letter_code
_entity_poly.pdbx_strand_id
1 'polypeptide(L)'
;MSRFAAPIAEQIWDMKYRLKEADGTALDLSVEDSWRRIARALASVEAEPALWEDRFYSALEDFRFLPAGRIIAGAGTGRSVTLFNCFVMGTIPDSMGGIFEMLKEAALTMQQGGGIGYDFSTIRPRGAPVAGVAADASGPLSFMDVWDAMCRTIMSAGSRRGAMMATMRCDHPDIEDFITAKQDAARLRMFNLSVLVTDPFMDAVKADAPWDLVFEGRVYHTVQARDLWNRIMRATYDYAEPGVIFIDRINAANNLQYCETIAATNPCGEQPLPPYGACLLGSVNLARLIRDPFSEGAALDMDALDDLVRVAIRMMDNVVDASRFPLDAQAQEAQAKRRIGLGVTGLADALILCGLRYGSDQAVAQTDAWMHAIARAAYLASVDLAREKGAFPLFDADAFLASGTMQAMDDDVRDAVRAHGIRNALLTSVAPTGTISLYAGNVSSGIEPVFAFEYTRKVLQKDGARTEEVVEDYAVRLWREMHGDAPLPDCFVSAQTLAPMDHVRMQAAAQKWVDSSISKTINCPEDI
;
A
#
# COMPACT_ATOMS: atom_id res chain seq x y z
N MET A 1 30.01 5.16 14.52
CA MET A 1 28.81 5.71 15.20
C MET A 1 27.60 5.11 14.51
N SER A 2 26.51 4.84 15.24
CA SER A 2 25.28 4.30 14.65
C SER A 2 24.71 5.27 13.61
N ARG A 3 24.22 4.77 12.48
CA ARG A 3 23.49 5.57 11.47
C ARG A 3 22.05 5.87 11.89
N PHE A 4 21.57 5.22 12.93
CA PHE A 4 20.22 5.41 13.41
C PHE A 4 20.16 6.63 14.33
N ALA A 5 19.39 7.64 13.90
CA ALA A 5 19.11 8.83 14.72
C ALA A 5 18.15 8.52 15.89
N ALA A 6 17.45 7.38 15.86
CA ALA A 6 16.51 6.96 16.89
C ALA A 6 16.80 5.51 17.34
N PRO A 7 16.88 5.21 18.65
CA PRO A 7 17.08 3.84 19.15
C PRO A 7 16.04 2.84 18.62
N ILE A 8 14.79 3.29 18.47
CA ILE A 8 13.71 2.44 17.95
C ILE A 8 13.94 1.99 16.50
N ALA A 9 14.60 2.83 15.70
CA ALA A 9 14.91 2.50 14.31
C ALA A 9 15.94 1.35 14.24
N GLU A 10 16.96 1.41 15.10
CA GLU A 10 17.97 0.35 15.23
C GLU A 10 17.35 -0.96 15.73
N GLN A 11 16.48 -0.89 16.74
CA GLN A 11 15.75 -2.06 17.25
C GLN A 11 14.88 -2.72 16.17
N ILE A 12 14.17 -1.91 15.37
CA ILE A 12 13.34 -2.43 14.27
C ILE A 12 14.21 -3.08 13.21
N TRP A 13 15.33 -2.46 12.84
CA TRP A 13 16.28 -3.06 11.92
C TRP A 13 16.80 -4.40 12.46
N ASP A 14 17.33 -4.44 13.68
CA ASP A 14 17.88 -5.66 14.28
C ASP A 14 16.84 -6.78 14.40
N MET A 15 15.59 -6.44 14.73
CA MET A 15 14.52 -7.42 14.91
C MET A 15 13.92 -7.92 13.59
N LYS A 16 13.74 -7.04 12.58
CA LYS A 16 12.94 -7.33 11.39
C LYS A 16 13.72 -7.44 10.09
N TYR A 17 14.89 -6.81 9.98
CA TYR A 17 15.56 -6.58 8.70
C TYR A 17 17.01 -7.06 8.65
N ARG A 18 17.70 -7.05 9.80
CA ARG A 18 19.07 -7.52 9.91
C ARG A 18 19.14 -9.00 9.58
N LEU A 19 19.98 -9.35 8.60
CA LEU A 19 20.21 -10.75 8.27
C LEU A 19 20.97 -11.42 9.42
N LYS A 20 20.39 -12.51 9.90
CA LYS A 20 20.94 -13.38 10.96
C LYS A 20 20.89 -14.83 10.52
N GLU A 21 21.84 -15.62 11.01
CA GLU A 21 21.79 -17.08 10.97
C GLU A 21 20.65 -17.60 11.87
N ALA A 22 20.38 -18.91 11.76
CA ALA A 22 19.30 -19.55 12.50
C ALA A 22 19.50 -19.52 14.03
N ASP A 23 20.76 -19.46 14.50
CA ASP A 23 21.12 -19.34 15.91
C ASP A 23 21.07 -17.89 16.44
N GLY A 24 20.79 -16.92 15.56
CA GLY A 24 20.74 -15.50 15.88
C GLY A 24 22.03 -14.73 15.63
N THR A 25 23.10 -15.38 15.16
CA THR A 25 24.37 -14.72 14.78
C THR A 25 24.13 -13.72 13.65
N ALA A 26 24.55 -12.47 13.84
CA ALA A 26 24.38 -11.42 12.84
C ALA A 26 25.33 -11.59 11.65
N LEU A 27 24.77 -11.63 10.44
CA LEU A 27 25.53 -11.62 9.18
C LEU A 27 25.68 -10.19 8.64
N ASP A 28 24.60 -9.41 8.66
CA ASP A 28 24.70 -7.96 8.44
C ASP A 28 25.23 -7.34 9.75
N LEU A 29 26.43 -6.77 9.77
CA LEU A 29 27.01 -6.18 10.99
C LEU A 29 26.50 -4.76 11.22
N SER A 30 26.14 -4.06 10.14
CA SER A 30 25.65 -2.69 10.08
C SER A 30 24.45 -2.56 9.14
N VAL A 31 23.74 -1.43 9.19
CA VAL A 31 22.65 -1.15 8.24
C VAL A 31 23.18 -0.98 6.81
N GLU A 32 24.41 -0.49 6.68
CA GLU A 32 25.14 -0.38 5.41
C GLU A 32 25.36 -1.76 4.78
N ASP A 33 25.63 -2.80 5.57
CA ASP A 33 25.72 -4.18 5.06
C ASP A 33 24.38 -4.64 4.50
N SER A 34 23.27 -4.32 5.18
CA SER A 34 21.92 -4.59 4.67
C SER A 34 21.66 -3.85 3.35
N TRP A 35 21.99 -2.56 3.26
CA TRP A 35 21.84 -1.78 2.02
C TRP A 35 22.68 -2.35 0.89
N ARG A 36 23.93 -2.71 1.16
CA ARG A 36 24.83 -3.30 0.16
C ARG A 36 24.33 -4.67 -0.31
N ARG A 37 23.83 -5.52 0.59
CA ARG A 37 23.20 -6.80 0.25
C ARG A 37 22.00 -6.61 -0.68
N ILE A 38 21.10 -5.68 -0.35
CA ILE A 38 19.91 -5.39 -1.16
C ILE A 38 20.33 -4.87 -2.54
N ALA A 39 21.21 -3.87 -2.58
CA ALA A 39 21.70 -3.27 -3.82
C ALA A 39 22.35 -4.31 -4.75
N ARG A 40 23.24 -5.16 -4.22
CA ARG A 40 23.87 -6.24 -4.98
C ARG A 40 22.87 -7.24 -5.53
N ALA A 41 21.92 -7.67 -4.70
CA ALA A 41 20.92 -8.64 -5.10
C ALA A 41 20.05 -8.11 -6.26
N LEU A 42 19.63 -6.85 -6.19
CA LEU A 42 18.78 -6.24 -7.21
C LEU A 42 19.57 -5.79 -8.45
N ALA A 43 20.88 -5.52 -8.32
CA ALA A 43 21.74 -5.25 -9.47
C ALA A 43 22.15 -6.53 -10.23
N SER A 44 21.97 -7.72 -9.64
CA SER A 44 22.41 -8.99 -10.26
C SER A 44 21.74 -9.34 -11.58
N VAL A 45 20.57 -8.75 -11.87
CA VAL A 45 19.82 -8.94 -13.12
C VAL A 45 20.18 -7.91 -14.20
N GLU A 46 21.08 -6.96 -13.90
CA GLU A 46 21.54 -5.94 -14.84
C GLU A 46 22.67 -6.45 -15.75
N ALA A 47 22.81 -5.83 -16.92
CA ALA A 47 23.96 -6.09 -17.80
C ALA A 47 25.29 -5.58 -17.19
N GLU A 48 25.23 -4.50 -16.40
CA GLU A 48 26.38 -3.93 -15.67
C GLU A 48 26.11 -3.92 -14.15
N PRO A 49 26.17 -5.07 -13.45
CA PRO A 49 25.79 -5.15 -12.04
C PRO A 49 26.58 -4.23 -11.11
N ALA A 50 27.87 -4.03 -11.35
CA ALA A 50 28.71 -3.20 -10.48
C ALA A 50 28.27 -1.72 -10.50
N LEU A 51 27.96 -1.18 -11.68
CA LEU A 51 27.47 0.20 -11.83
C LEU A 51 26.16 0.41 -11.07
N TRP A 52 25.22 -0.53 -11.21
CA TRP A 52 23.92 -0.42 -10.58
C TRP A 52 23.94 -0.76 -9.09
N GLU A 53 24.82 -1.66 -8.62
CA GLU A 53 25.01 -1.91 -7.19
C GLU A 53 25.38 -0.61 -6.46
N ASP A 54 26.28 0.20 -7.00
CA ASP A 54 26.67 1.47 -6.39
C ASP A 54 25.55 2.51 -6.42
N ARG A 55 24.84 2.66 -7.55
CA ARG A 55 23.69 3.58 -7.65
C ARG A 55 22.55 3.19 -6.71
N PHE A 56 22.25 1.90 -6.63
CA PHE A 56 21.23 1.37 -5.74
C PHE A 56 21.62 1.54 -4.27
N TYR A 57 22.89 1.29 -3.91
CA TYR A 57 23.38 1.57 -2.57
C TYR A 57 23.22 3.06 -2.21
N SER A 58 23.61 3.97 -3.10
CA SER A 58 23.46 5.41 -2.88
C SER A 58 22.00 5.82 -2.69
N ALA A 59 21.06 5.23 -3.42
CA ALA A 59 19.63 5.52 -3.24
C ALA A 59 19.11 5.08 -1.84
N LEU A 60 19.60 3.96 -1.31
CA LEU A 60 19.23 3.45 0.02
C LEU A 60 19.89 4.23 1.17
N GLU A 61 21.07 4.79 0.92
CA GLU A 61 21.86 5.51 1.91
C GLU A 61 21.08 6.69 2.52
N ASP A 62 21.25 6.86 3.84
CA ASP A 62 20.54 7.83 4.69
C ASP A 62 19.00 7.71 4.61
N PHE A 63 18.50 6.51 4.30
CA PHE A 63 17.07 6.22 4.27
C PHE A 63 16.30 7.09 3.26
N ARG A 64 16.97 7.56 2.18
CA ARG A 64 16.36 8.39 1.13
C ARG A 64 15.31 7.63 0.34
N PHE A 65 15.64 6.43 -0.12
CA PHE A 65 14.68 5.47 -0.66
C PHE A 65 14.54 4.27 0.29
N LEU A 66 13.29 3.89 0.55
CA LEU A 66 12.92 2.79 1.42
C LEU A 66 12.16 1.74 0.61
N PRO A 67 12.83 0.65 0.15
CA PRO A 67 12.13 -0.51 -0.34
C PRO A 67 11.19 -1.04 0.74
N ALA A 68 10.06 -1.63 0.34
CA ALA A 68 9.18 -2.20 1.33
C ALA A 68 9.83 -3.36 2.10
N GLY A 69 9.33 -3.62 3.30
CA GLY A 69 10.00 -4.52 4.25
C GLY A 69 10.23 -5.95 3.75
N ARG A 70 9.51 -6.44 2.74
CA ARG A 70 9.76 -7.75 2.12
C ARG A 70 11.04 -7.74 1.28
N ILE A 71 11.29 -6.67 0.55
CA ILE A 71 12.55 -6.45 -0.18
C ILE A 71 13.71 -6.37 0.82
N ILE A 72 13.59 -5.52 1.87
CA ILE A 72 14.66 -5.34 2.87
C ILE A 72 15.02 -6.67 3.56
N ALA A 73 14.01 -7.42 3.99
CA ALA A 73 14.19 -8.68 4.71
C ALA A 73 14.57 -9.89 3.82
N GLY A 74 14.28 -9.82 2.52
CA GLY A 74 14.37 -10.97 1.61
C GLY A 74 15.53 -10.90 0.60
N ALA A 75 15.81 -9.73 0.04
CA ALA A 75 16.74 -9.60 -1.08
C ALA A 75 18.17 -10.03 -0.69
N GLY A 76 18.78 -10.91 -1.47
CA GLY A 76 20.16 -11.37 -1.23
C GLY A 76 20.35 -12.25 0.01
N THR A 77 19.27 -12.72 0.65
CA THR A 77 19.38 -13.59 1.86
C THR A 77 19.49 -15.08 1.53
N GLY A 78 19.27 -15.48 0.28
CA GLY A 78 19.20 -16.88 -0.16
C GLY A 78 17.94 -17.63 0.31
N ARG A 79 17.08 -17.00 1.12
CA ARG A 79 15.82 -17.59 1.63
C ARG A 79 14.80 -17.71 0.50
N SER A 80 13.98 -18.76 0.53
CA SER A 80 12.90 -18.95 -0.44
C SER A 80 11.66 -18.15 -0.04
N VAL A 81 11.70 -16.84 -0.30
CA VAL A 81 10.62 -15.89 -0.01
C VAL A 81 10.32 -15.04 -1.23
N THR A 82 9.11 -14.49 -1.30
CA THR A 82 8.77 -13.46 -2.27
C THR A 82 9.24 -12.08 -1.79
N LEU A 83 9.65 -11.23 -2.73
CA LEU A 83 9.97 -9.83 -2.46
C LEU A 83 8.74 -8.91 -2.60
N PHE A 84 7.61 -9.46 -3.02
CA PHE A 84 6.35 -8.74 -3.19
C PHE A 84 5.58 -8.65 -1.87
N ASN A 85 4.89 -7.54 -1.67
CA ASN A 85 4.16 -7.27 -0.43
C ASN A 85 2.67 -7.58 -0.55
N CYS A 86 2.10 -7.26 -1.70
CA CYS A 86 0.66 -7.13 -1.89
C CYS A 86 0.19 -8.07 -2.98
N PHE A 87 -0.90 -8.80 -2.70
CA PHE A 87 -1.50 -9.76 -3.61
C PHE A 87 -3.02 -9.62 -3.59
N VAL A 88 -3.67 -9.92 -4.71
CA VAL A 88 -5.08 -10.29 -4.78
C VAL A 88 -5.18 -11.68 -5.39
N MET A 89 -5.96 -12.56 -4.79
CA MET A 89 -6.09 -13.93 -5.28
C MET A 89 -6.99 -14.02 -6.52
N GLY A 90 -6.93 -15.17 -7.20
CA GLY A 90 -7.85 -15.51 -8.27
C GLY A 90 -9.33 -15.33 -7.88
N THR A 91 -10.17 -15.17 -8.90
CA THR A 91 -11.62 -15.13 -8.73
C THR A 91 -12.10 -16.43 -8.09
N ILE A 92 -12.85 -16.34 -6.99
CA ILE A 92 -13.30 -17.52 -6.25
C ILE A 92 -14.42 -18.22 -7.05
N PRO A 93 -14.22 -19.46 -7.54
CA PRO A 93 -15.27 -20.18 -8.24
C PRO A 93 -16.32 -20.63 -7.21
N ASP A 94 -17.59 -20.39 -7.49
CA ASP A 94 -18.73 -20.72 -6.61
C ASP A 94 -19.05 -22.23 -6.60
N SER A 95 -18.08 -23.01 -6.15
CA SER A 95 -18.15 -24.46 -5.98
C SER A 95 -17.24 -24.88 -4.82
N MET A 96 -17.56 -26.00 -4.17
CA MET A 96 -16.76 -26.48 -3.03
C MET A 96 -15.29 -26.72 -3.41
N GLY A 97 -15.04 -27.32 -4.59
CA GLY A 97 -13.68 -27.55 -5.08
C GLY A 97 -12.94 -26.24 -5.37
N GLY A 98 -13.59 -25.28 -6.02
CA GLY A 98 -13.01 -23.97 -6.31
C GLY A 98 -12.68 -23.18 -5.04
N ILE A 99 -13.61 -23.12 -4.09
CA ILE A 99 -13.42 -22.42 -2.81
C ILE A 99 -12.20 -23.00 -2.06
N PHE A 100 -12.11 -24.32 -1.92
CA PHE A 100 -11.01 -24.93 -1.17
C PHE A 100 -9.67 -24.91 -1.92
N GLU A 101 -9.66 -24.88 -3.25
CA GLU A 101 -8.43 -24.64 -4.01
C GLU A 101 -7.93 -23.21 -3.78
N MET A 102 -8.82 -22.20 -3.83
CA MET A 102 -8.45 -20.81 -3.52
C MET A 102 -7.94 -20.64 -2.09
N LEU A 103 -8.51 -21.38 -1.12
CA LEU A 103 -8.02 -21.40 0.27
C LEU A 103 -6.60 -21.96 0.37
N LYS A 104 -6.30 -23.04 -0.37
CA LYS A 104 -4.96 -23.62 -0.43
C LYS A 104 -3.95 -22.65 -1.06
N GLU A 105 -4.31 -22.02 -2.18
CA GLU A 105 -3.46 -21.03 -2.85
C GLU A 105 -3.16 -19.82 -1.95
N ALA A 106 -4.17 -19.36 -1.21
CA ALA A 106 -4.01 -18.32 -0.19
C ALA A 106 -3.01 -18.71 0.90
N ALA A 107 -3.10 -19.94 1.41
CA ALA A 107 -2.19 -20.46 2.42
C ALA A 107 -0.73 -20.47 1.94
N LEU A 108 -0.47 -20.94 0.71
CA LEU A 108 0.85 -20.94 0.09
C LEU A 108 1.42 -19.53 -0.09
N THR A 109 0.58 -18.60 -0.54
CA THR A 109 0.95 -17.19 -0.73
C THR A 109 1.31 -16.52 0.60
N MET A 110 0.51 -16.76 1.64
CA MET A 110 0.71 -16.19 2.97
C MET A 110 1.95 -16.75 3.66
N GLN A 111 2.27 -18.03 3.44
CA GLN A 111 3.48 -18.67 3.97
C GLN A 111 4.75 -17.91 3.55
N GLN A 112 4.82 -17.46 2.29
CA GLN A 112 5.94 -16.64 1.79
C GLN A 112 5.84 -15.16 2.20
N GLY A 113 4.65 -14.73 2.64
CA GLY A 113 4.43 -13.48 3.35
C GLY A 113 3.76 -12.35 2.58
N GLY A 114 3.04 -12.67 1.52
CA GLY A 114 2.11 -11.73 0.91
C GLY A 114 0.97 -11.36 1.87
N GLY A 115 0.61 -10.07 1.90
CA GLY A 115 -0.70 -9.63 2.36
C GLY A 115 -1.71 -9.80 1.22
N ILE A 116 -2.88 -10.37 1.50
CA ILE A 116 -3.75 -10.93 0.46
C ILE A 116 -5.15 -10.31 0.46
N GLY A 117 -5.63 -9.88 -0.71
CA GLY A 117 -7.00 -9.46 -0.96
C GLY A 117 -7.87 -10.52 -1.65
N TYR A 118 -9.18 -10.44 -1.41
CA TYR A 118 -10.19 -11.30 -2.00
C TYR A 118 -11.46 -10.53 -2.33
N ASP A 119 -12.12 -10.90 -3.42
CA ASP A 119 -13.52 -10.59 -3.68
C ASP A 119 -14.37 -11.81 -3.33
N PHE A 120 -15.26 -11.65 -2.35
CA PHE A 120 -16.20 -12.71 -1.93
C PHE A 120 -17.56 -12.60 -2.62
N SER A 121 -17.76 -11.61 -3.50
CA SER A 121 -19.04 -11.35 -4.18
C SER A 121 -19.43 -12.44 -5.18
N THR A 122 -18.50 -13.32 -5.56
CA THR A 122 -18.77 -14.43 -6.49
C THR A 122 -19.43 -15.63 -5.80
N ILE A 123 -19.39 -15.72 -4.47
CA ILE A 123 -19.97 -16.84 -3.72
C ILE A 123 -21.47 -16.58 -3.53
N ARG A 124 -22.30 -17.58 -3.84
CA ARG A 124 -23.76 -17.45 -3.70
C ARG A 124 -24.20 -17.06 -2.29
N PRO A 125 -25.27 -16.26 -2.14
CA PRO A 125 -25.74 -15.81 -0.84
C PRO A 125 -26.30 -16.94 0.00
N ARG A 126 -26.37 -16.72 1.32
CA ARG A 126 -26.96 -17.67 2.26
C ARG A 126 -28.40 -18.00 1.87
N GLY A 127 -28.77 -19.28 1.92
CA GLY A 127 -30.11 -19.74 1.52
C GLY A 127 -30.29 -19.93 0.01
N ALA A 128 -29.27 -19.64 -0.82
CA ALA A 128 -29.33 -19.98 -2.24
C ALA A 128 -29.28 -21.51 -2.44
N PRO A 129 -30.03 -22.07 -3.41
CA PRO A 129 -30.07 -23.51 -3.63
C PRO A 129 -28.73 -24.06 -4.12
N VAL A 130 -28.31 -25.21 -3.59
CA VAL A 130 -27.14 -25.96 -4.07
C VAL A 130 -27.61 -27.16 -4.90
N ALA A 131 -27.51 -27.03 -6.23
CA ALA A 131 -27.87 -28.09 -7.16
C ALA A 131 -27.03 -29.35 -6.89
N GLY A 132 -27.69 -30.51 -6.80
CA GLY A 132 -27.05 -31.81 -6.60
C GLY A 132 -26.99 -32.33 -5.16
N VAL A 133 -27.14 -31.45 -4.14
CA VAL A 133 -27.10 -31.85 -2.72
C VAL A 133 -28.44 -31.59 -1.98
N ALA A 134 -29.38 -30.89 -2.64
CA ALA A 134 -30.69 -30.52 -2.07
C ALA A 134 -30.57 -29.82 -0.70
N ALA A 135 -29.58 -28.94 -0.58
CA ALA A 135 -29.30 -28.15 0.61
C ALA A 135 -29.18 -26.67 0.26
N ASP A 136 -29.32 -25.83 1.29
CA ASP A 136 -29.15 -24.38 1.19
C ASP A 136 -27.69 -24.00 1.39
N ALA A 137 -27.22 -22.99 0.66
CA ALA A 137 -25.87 -22.46 0.79
C ALA A 137 -25.67 -21.74 2.14
N SER A 138 -24.46 -21.86 2.69
CA SER A 138 -24.06 -21.19 3.93
C SER A 138 -23.73 -19.70 3.75
N GLY A 139 -23.52 -19.25 2.50
CA GLY A 139 -23.15 -17.88 2.14
C GLY A 139 -21.64 -17.58 2.27
N PRO A 140 -21.13 -16.51 1.63
CA PRO A 140 -19.73 -16.09 1.66
C PRO A 140 -19.13 -15.99 3.05
N LEU A 141 -19.84 -15.39 4.02
CA LEU A 141 -19.27 -15.13 5.35
C LEU A 141 -18.89 -16.41 6.10
N SER A 142 -19.63 -17.50 5.90
CA SER A 142 -19.28 -18.80 6.50
C SER A 142 -17.97 -19.35 5.95
N PHE A 143 -17.66 -19.10 4.67
CA PHE A 143 -16.37 -19.48 4.08
C PHE A 143 -15.28 -18.51 4.51
N MET A 144 -15.57 -17.22 4.66
CA MET A 144 -14.62 -16.24 5.21
C MET A 144 -14.12 -16.66 6.61
N ASP A 145 -14.97 -17.28 7.44
CA ASP A 145 -14.55 -17.82 8.75
C ASP A 145 -13.47 -18.93 8.60
N VAL A 146 -13.49 -19.70 7.51
CA VAL A 146 -12.45 -20.70 7.19
C VAL A 146 -11.13 -20.03 6.80
N TRP A 147 -11.17 -18.97 5.99
CA TRP A 147 -9.97 -18.17 5.68
C TRP A 147 -9.37 -17.52 6.93
N ASP A 148 -10.22 -16.97 7.79
CA ASP A 148 -9.83 -16.32 9.04
C ASP A 148 -9.13 -17.33 9.97
N ALA A 149 -9.64 -18.56 10.06
CA ALA A 149 -9.00 -19.66 10.80
C ALA A 149 -7.66 -20.10 10.19
N MET A 150 -7.59 -20.20 8.85
CA MET A 150 -6.36 -20.52 8.13
C MET A 150 -5.27 -19.47 8.38
N CYS A 151 -5.61 -18.18 8.28
CA CYS A 151 -4.67 -17.09 8.50
C CYS A 151 -4.16 -17.02 9.95
N ARG A 152 -4.97 -17.39 10.94
CA ARG A 152 -4.51 -17.52 12.34
C ARG A 152 -3.45 -18.60 12.53
N THR A 153 -3.47 -19.64 11.70
CA THR A 153 -2.60 -20.81 11.84
C THR A 153 -1.24 -20.57 11.17
N ILE A 154 -1.22 -19.81 10.08
CA ILE A 154 -0.02 -19.59 9.28
C ILE A 154 0.80 -18.43 9.87
N MET A 155 1.97 -18.76 10.39
CA MET A 155 3.01 -17.75 10.62
C MET A 155 3.68 -17.41 9.29
N SER A 156 3.56 -16.14 8.88
CA SER A 156 4.26 -15.65 7.70
C SER A 156 5.77 -15.61 7.94
N ALA A 157 6.57 -15.86 6.89
CA ALA A 157 8.03 -15.70 6.93
C ALA A 157 8.45 -14.40 7.64
N GLY A 158 9.31 -14.53 8.67
CA GLY A 158 9.81 -13.41 9.47
C GLY A 158 8.94 -13.01 10.67
N SER A 159 8.23 -13.96 11.28
CA SER A 159 7.47 -13.77 12.54
C SER A 159 6.32 -12.75 12.46
N ARG A 160 5.79 -12.50 11.26
CA ARG A 160 4.63 -11.61 11.05
C ARG A 160 3.33 -12.43 11.04
N ARG A 161 2.27 -11.87 11.62
CA ARG A 161 0.91 -12.39 11.41
C ARG A 161 0.48 -12.09 9.97
N GLY A 162 -0.25 -13.02 9.36
CA GLY A 162 -0.90 -12.77 8.08
C GLY A 162 -1.89 -11.60 8.19
N ALA A 163 -2.12 -10.91 7.08
CA ALA A 163 -3.12 -9.85 6.98
C ALA A 163 -3.88 -10.04 5.67
N MET A 164 -5.20 -9.89 5.73
CA MET A 164 -6.08 -10.09 4.57
C MET A 164 -7.04 -8.92 4.37
N MET A 165 -7.50 -8.72 3.15
CA MET A 165 -8.65 -7.85 2.79
C MET A 165 -9.76 -8.72 2.23
N ALA A 166 -10.98 -8.57 2.74
CA ALA A 166 -12.17 -9.11 2.10
C ALA A 166 -13.01 -7.96 1.56
N THR A 167 -13.43 -8.09 0.31
CA THR A 167 -14.31 -7.16 -0.35
C THR A 167 -15.63 -7.82 -0.72
N MET A 168 -16.70 -7.01 -0.71
CA MET A 168 -18.03 -7.43 -1.15
C MET A 168 -18.72 -6.26 -1.86
N ARG A 169 -19.35 -6.53 -3.01
CA ARG A 169 -20.12 -5.53 -3.75
C ARG A 169 -21.33 -5.06 -2.96
N CYS A 170 -21.64 -3.77 -3.10
CA CYS A 170 -22.79 -3.13 -2.45
C CYS A 170 -24.15 -3.69 -2.90
N ASP A 171 -24.22 -4.50 -3.96
CA ASP A 171 -25.40 -5.19 -4.46
C ASP A 171 -25.45 -6.69 -4.08
N HIS A 172 -24.47 -7.22 -3.34
CA HIS A 172 -24.51 -8.63 -2.95
C HIS A 172 -25.62 -8.89 -1.91
N PRO A 173 -26.42 -9.97 -1.98
CA PRO A 173 -27.53 -10.21 -1.04
C PRO A 173 -27.14 -10.36 0.44
N ASP A 174 -25.91 -10.76 0.72
CA ASP A 174 -25.38 -10.86 2.09
C ASP A 174 -24.64 -9.57 2.56
N ILE A 175 -24.76 -8.45 1.83
CA ILE A 175 -24.01 -7.22 2.15
C ILE A 175 -24.31 -6.66 3.55
N GLU A 176 -25.56 -6.76 4.00
CA GLU A 176 -25.98 -6.26 5.30
C GLU A 176 -25.32 -7.04 6.44
N ASP A 177 -25.17 -8.36 6.28
CA ASP A 177 -24.45 -9.20 7.23
C ASP A 177 -22.95 -8.92 7.19
N PHE A 178 -22.39 -8.72 5.99
CA PHE A 178 -20.98 -8.35 5.81
C PHE A 178 -20.64 -7.04 6.53
N ILE A 179 -21.48 -6.02 6.42
CA ILE A 179 -21.31 -4.73 7.11
C ILE A 179 -21.25 -4.90 8.63
N THR A 180 -22.08 -5.78 9.18
CA THR A 180 -22.16 -5.99 10.63
C THR A 180 -21.20 -7.08 11.15
N ALA A 181 -20.42 -7.72 10.28
CA ALA A 181 -19.72 -8.95 10.63
C ALA A 181 -18.71 -8.79 11.79
N LYS A 182 -18.10 -7.60 11.93
CA LYS A 182 -17.11 -7.28 12.98
C LYS A 182 -17.69 -6.54 14.18
N GLN A 183 -19.01 -6.40 14.27
CA GLN A 183 -19.67 -6.04 15.53
C GLN A 183 -19.39 -7.09 16.60
N ASP A 184 -19.26 -8.36 16.20
CA ASP A 184 -18.58 -9.37 16.99
C ASP A 184 -17.06 -9.19 16.86
N ALA A 185 -16.44 -8.64 17.91
CA ALA A 185 -15.01 -8.40 17.97
C ALA A 185 -14.16 -9.69 17.86
N ALA A 186 -14.74 -10.89 17.95
CA ALA A 186 -14.04 -12.17 17.77
C ALA A 186 -13.98 -12.67 16.32
N ARG A 187 -14.90 -12.21 15.47
CA ARG A 187 -15.08 -12.72 14.11
C ARG A 187 -14.22 -11.96 13.10
N LEU A 188 -13.71 -12.65 12.09
CA LEU A 188 -12.97 -12.07 10.96
C LEU A 188 -11.80 -11.14 11.36
N ARG A 189 -11.12 -11.45 12.48
CA ARG A 189 -10.02 -10.64 13.03
C ARG A 189 -8.82 -10.52 12.10
N MET A 190 -8.65 -11.48 11.19
CA MET A 190 -7.52 -11.49 10.26
C MET A 190 -7.81 -10.72 8.97
N PHE A 191 -9.03 -10.25 8.79
CA PHE A 191 -9.47 -9.45 7.67
C PHE A 191 -9.61 -7.98 8.04
N ASN A 192 -9.17 -7.12 7.13
CA ASN A 192 -9.84 -5.86 6.89
C ASN A 192 -11.05 -6.09 5.98
N LEU A 193 -12.15 -5.37 6.18
CA LEU A 193 -13.36 -5.48 5.37
C LEU A 193 -13.59 -4.19 4.59
N SER A 194 -14.03 -4.28 3.33
CA SER A 194 -14.45 -3.11 2.56
C SER A 194 -15.59 -3.40 1.60
N VAL A 195 -16.51 -2.45 1.48
CA VAL A 195 -17.61 -2.52 0.51
C VAL A 195 -17.13 -1.94 -0.82
N LEU A 196 -17.31 -2.70 -1.91
CA LEU A 196 -17.11 -2.21 -3.27
C LEU A 196 -18.34 -1.40 -3.67
N VAL A 197 -18.18 -0.08 -3.64
CA VAL A 197 -19.22 0.89 -3.95
C VAL A 197 -19.14 1.27 -5.43
N THR A 198 -20.28 1.16 -6.10
CA THR A 198 -20.44 1.51 -7.52
C THR A 198 -21.01 2.93 -7.67
N ASP A 199 -20.77 3.55 -8.82
CA ASP A 199 -21.31 4.88 -9.15
C ASP A 199 -22.85 4.86 -9.15
N PRO A 200 -23.54 3.85 -9.73
CA PRO A 200 -25.00 3.74 -9.62
C PRO A 200 -25.53 3.65 -8.18
N PHE A 201 -24.81 2.99 -7.26
CA PHE A 201 -25.21 2.96 -5.86
C PHE A 201 -25.13 4.35 -5.23
N MET A 202 -24.04 5.09 -5.49
CA MET A 202 -23.89 6.45 -4.97
C MET A 202 -24.94 7.41 -5.54
N ASP A 203 -25.34 7.23 -6.80
CA ASP A 203 -26.43 8.01 -7.37
C ASP A 203 -27.78 7.66 -6.75
N ALA A 204 -28.03 6.38 -6.46
CA ALA A 204 -29.21 5.93 -5.70
C ALA A 204 -29.23 6.51 -4.27
N VAL A 205 -28.09 6.57 -3.57
CA VAL A 205 -27.96 7.19 -2.24
C VAL A 205 -28.36 8.67 -2.27
N LYS A 206 -27.82 9.43 -3.24
CA LYS A 206 -28.14 10.85 -3.42
C LYS A 206 -29.62 11.06 -3.72
N ALA A 207 -30.19 10.21 -4.58
CA ALA A 207 -31.58 10.27 -4.98
C ALA A 207 -32.58 9.69 -3.96
N ASP A 208 -32.08 9.07 -2.87
CA ASP A 208 -32.89 8.30 -1.93
C ASP A 208 -33.72 7.19 -2.60
N ALA A 209 -33.13 6.56 -3.61
CA ALA A 209 -33.76 5.54 -4.45
C ALA A 209 -33.66 4.13 -3.84
N PRO A 210 -34.55 3.20 -4.24
CA PRO A 210 -34.39 1.79 -3.92
C PRO A 210 -33.12 1.22 -4.58
N TRP A 211 -32.56 0.18 -3.95
CA TRP A 211 -31.37 -0.54 -4.38
C TRP A 211 -31.60 -2.04 -4.30
N ASP A 212 -31.47 -2.71 -5.43
CA ASP A 212 -31.66 -4.16 -5.52
C ASP A 212 -30.40 -4.90 -5.09
N LEU A 213 -30.56 -5.88 -4.22
CA LEU A 213 -29.52 -6.85 -3.89
C LEU A 213 -29.67 -8.07 -4.79
N VAL A 214 -28.68 -8.30 -5.64
CA VAL A 214 -28.74 -9.16 -6.82
C VAL A 214 -27.62 -10.19 -6.79
N PHE A 215 -27.95 -11.43 -7.15
CA PHE A 215 -26.96 -12.47 -7.45
C PHE A 215 -27.37 -13.23 -8.71
N GLU A 216 -26.46 -13.38 -9.68
CA GLU A 216 -26.71 -14.02 -10.99
C GLU A 216 -27.99 -13.51 -11.70
N GLY A 217 -28.24 -12.20 -11.63
CA GLY A 217 -29.40 -11.56 -12.27
C GLY A 217 -30.73 -11.74 -11.52
N ARG A 218 -30.75 -12.46 -10.40
CA ARG A 218 -31.93 -12.58 -9.53
C ARG A 218 -31.87 -11.53 -8.43
N VAL A 219 -32.92 -10.73 -8.30
CA VAL A 219 -33.14 -9.88 -7.12
C VAL A 219 -33.57 -10.76 -5.94
N TYR A 220 -32.83 -10.67 -4.83
CA TYR A 220 -33.14 -11.35 -3.57
C TYR A 220 -33.95 -10.45 -2.66
N HIS A 221 -33.49 -9.20 -2.49
CA HIS A 221 -34.09 -8.18 -1.65
C HIS A 221 -33.91 -6.80 -2.29
N THR A 222 -34.78 -5.86 -1.96
CA THR A 222 -34.63 -4.45 -2.32
C THR A 222 -34.59 -3.64 -1.04
N VAL A 223 -33.58 -2.78 -0.89
CA VAL A 223 -33.36 -1.91 0.28
C VAL A 223 -33.38 -0.45 -0.14
N GLN A 224 -33.47 0.48 0.80
CA GLN A 224 -33.22 1.89 0.49
C GLN A 224 -31.71 2.14 0.43
N ALA A 225 -31.21 2.72 -0.66
CA ALA A 225 -29.78 2.93 -0.87
C ALA A 225 -29.16 3.78 0.26
N ARG A 226 -29.87 4.83 0.68
CA ARG A 226 -29.44 5.72 1.76
C ARG A 226 -29.35 5.02 3.11
N ASP A 227 -30.27 4.11 3.41
CA ASP A 227 -30.25 3.34 4.64
C ASP A 227 -29.06 2.37 4.66
N LEU A 228 -28.79 1.69 3.53
CA LEU A 228 -27.62 0.84 3.39
C LEU A 228 -26.33 1.65 3.56
N TRP A 229 -26.21 2.83 2.93
CA TRP A 229 -25.08 3.73 3.11
C TRP A 229 -24.88 4.17 4.56
N ASN A 230 -25.97 4.56 5.24
CA ASN A 230 -25.92 4.94 6.65
C ASN A 230 -25.48 3.76 7.54
N ARG A 231 -25.88 2.52 7.22
CA ARG A 231 -25.42 1.32 7.93
C ARG A 231 -23.91 1.10 7.73
N ILE A 232 -23.39 1.28 6.52
CA ILE A 232 -21.94 1.22 6.25
C ILE A 232 -21.23 2.26 7.10
N MET A 233 -21.61 3.53 7.00
CA MET A 233 -20.96 4.63 7.73
C MET A 233 -21.04 4.47 9.25
N ARG A 234 -22.18 4.01 9.77
CA ARG A 234 -22.34 3.77 11.21
C ARG A 234 -21.43 2.64 11.69
N ALA A 235 -21.34 1.54 10.94
CA ALA A 235 -20.42 0.45 11.26
C ALA A 235 -18.96 0.91 11.20
N THR A 236 -18.57 1.67 10.16
CA THR A 236 -17.23 2.28 10.07
C THR A 236 -16.93 3.18 11.27
N TYR A 237 -17.89 3.97 11.72
CA TYR A 237 -17.72 4.83 12.89
C TYR A 237 -17.55 4.02 14.20
N ASP A 238 -18.43 3.06 14.44
CA ASP A 238 -18.46 2.29 15.70
C ASP A 238 -17.32 1.26 15.81
N TYR A 239 -16.87 0.71 14.68
CA TYR A 239 -15.98 -0.46 14.63
C TYR A 239 -14.76 -0.30 13.71
N ALA A 240 -14.55 0.91 13.16
CA ALA A 240 -13.54 1.23 12.14
C ALA A 240 -13.72 0.54 10.78
N GLU A 241 -14.76 -0.29 10.60
CA GLU A 241 -14.98 -1.13 9.42
C GLU A 241 -16.46 -1.44 9.17
N PRO A 242 -16.88 -1.77 7.93
CA PRO A 242 -16.04 -1.89 6.73
C PRO A 242 -15.59 -0.53 6.19
N GLY A 243 -14.47 -0.51 5.48
CA GLY A 243 -14.06 0.60 4.62
C GLY A 243 -14.90 0.67 3.35
N VAL A 244 -14.62 1.67 2.51
CA VAL A 244 -15.28 1.86 1.21
C VAL A 244 -14.23 1.90 0.10
N ILE A 245 -14.50 1.17 -0.97
CA ILE A 245 -13.69 1.14 -2.19
C ILE A 245 -14.59 1.55 -3.35
N PHE A 246 -14.29 2.68 -3.99
CA PHE A 246 -15.03 3.14 -5.17
C PHE A 246 -14.56 2.38 -6.42
N ILE A 247 -15.16 1.22 -6.67
CA ILE A 247 -14.62 0.22 -7.61
C ILE A 247 -14.73 0.65 -9.07
N ASP A 248 -15.77 1.41 -9.42
CA ASP A 248 -15.95 1.93 -10.78
C ASP A 248 -14.90 2.99 -11.09
N ARG A 249 -14.59 3.87 -10.12
CA ARG A 249 -13.51 4.84 -10.24
C ARG A 249 -12.16 4.17 -10.44
N ILE A 250 -11.86 3.12 -9.67
CA ILE A 250 -10.62 2.33 -9.80
C ILE A 250 -10.51 1.76 -11.22
N ASN A 251 -11.56 1.11 -11.72
CA ASN A 251 -11.52 0.50 -13.05
C ASN A 251 -11.44 1.56 -14.17
N ALA A 252 -12.12 2.69 -14.05
CA ALA A 252 -12.06 3.78 -15.03
C ALA A 252 -10.67 4.47 -15.07
N ALA A 253 -10.02 4.62 -13.92
CA ALA A 253 -8.69 5.22 -13.83
C ALA A 253 -7.56 4.25 -14.18
N ASN A 254 -7.79 2.93 -14.12
CA ASN A 254 -6.78 1.92 -14.35
C ASN A 254 -6.16 2.03 -15.76
N ASN A 255 -4.83 2.11 -15.80
CA ASN A 255 -4.05 2.09 -17.05
C ASN A 255 -4.28 0.84 -17.89
N LEU A 256 -4.64 -0.27 -17.25
CA LEU A 256 -4.86 -1.57 -17.90
C LEU A 256 -6.34 -1.92 -18.08
N GLN A 257 -7.26 -0.96 -17.95
CA GLN A 257 -8.71 -1.23 -18.07
C GLN A 257 -9.13 -1.96 -19.36
N TYR A 258 -8.30 -1.93 -20.40
CA TYR A 258 -8.53 -2.62 -21.67
C TYR A 258 -8.26 -4.14 -21.60
N CYS A 259 -7.55 -4.64 -20.60
CA CYS A 259 -7.17 -6.06 -20.49
C CYS A 259 -7.33 -6.67 -19.10
N GLU A 260 -7.79 -5.91 -18.11
CA GLU A 260 -8.08 -6.43 -16.78
C GLU A 260 -9.27 -5.74 -16.12
N THR A 261 -9.81 -6.37 -15.08
CA THR A 261 -10.83 -5.80 -14.22
C THR A 261 -10.43 -6.00 -12.77
N ILE A 262 -10.57 -4.95 -11.98
CA ILE A 262 -10.23 -4.95 -10.56
C ILE A 262 -11.51 -5.19 -9.77
N ALA A 263 -11.45 -6.13 -8.82
CA ALA A 263 -12.55 -6.46 -7.92
C ALA A 263 -12.13 -6.51 -6.45
N ALA A 264 -10.85 -6.29 -6.13
CA ALA A 264 -10.37 -6.25 -4.75
C ALA A 264 -9.09 -5.43 -4.64
N THR A 265 -8.70 -5.13 -3.40
CA THR A 265 -7.40 -4.57 -3.07
C THR A 265 -6.63 -5.51 -2.15
N ASN A 266 -5.32 -5.29 -2.03
CA ASN A 266 -4.54 -5.84 -0.95
C ASN A 266 -5.04 -5.36 0.45
N PRO A 267 -4.49 -5.88 1.57
CA PRO A 267 -4.94 -5.57 2.94
C PRO A 267 -5.09 -4.09 3.30
N CYS A 268 -4.26 -3.20 2.75
CA CYS A 268 -4.22 -1.80 3.16
C CYS A 268 -4.87 -0.84 2.15
N GLY A 269 -5.45 -1.35 1.07
CA GLY A 269 -6.25 -0.58 0.09
C GLY A 269 -5.44 0.18 -0.98
N GLU A 270 -4.12 0.23 -0.87
CA GLU A 270 -3.23 1.00 -1.74
C GLU A 270 -2.92 0.31 -3.08
N GLN A 271 -3.17 -1.00 -3.18
CA GLN A 271 -3.01 -1.80 -4.39
C GLN A 271 -4.33 -2.47 -4.76
N PRO A 272 -5.16 -1.80 -5.58
CA PRO A 272 -6.19 -2.46 -6.37
C PRO A 272 -5.52 -3.36 -7.40
N LEU A 273 -5.80 -4.66 -7.35
CA LEU A 273 -5.10 -5.65 -8.16
C LEU A 273 -6.09 -6.57 -8.87
N PRO A 274 -5.77 -7.02 -10.09
CA PRO A 274 -6.57 -8.00 -10.79
C PRO A 274 -6.43 -9.39 -10.11
N PRO A 275 -7.22 -10.39 -10.51
CA PRO A 275 -7.01 -11.77 -10.09
C PRO A 275 -5.55 -12.22 -10.30
N TYR A 276 -4.96 -12.82 -9.26
CA TYR A 276 -3.53 -13.19 -9.18
C TYR A 276 -2.53 -12.03 -9.27
N GLY A 277 -3.00 -10.79 -9.27
CA GLY A 277 -2.17 -9.61 -9.29
C GLY A 277 -1.27 -9.51 -8.07
N ALA A 278 -0.04 -9.06 -8.29
CA ALA A 278 0.94 -8.86 -7.24
C ALA A 278 1.63 -7.50 -7.41
N CYS A 279 1.99 -6.85 -6.31
CA CYS A 279 2.80 -5.64 -6.35
C CYS A 279 3.89 -5.62 -5.28
N LEU A 280 5.07 -5.17 -5.70
CA LEU A 280 6.17 -4.77 -4.84
C LEU A 280 6.08 -3.26 -4.57
N LEU A 281 6.57 -2.81 -3.42
CA LEU A 281 6.39 -1.43 -2.96
C LEU A 281 7.73 -0.79 -2.60
N GLY A 282 7.80 0.53 -2.71
CA GLY A 282 8.92 1.35 -2.27
C GLY A 282 8.45 2.76 -1.92
N SER A 283 9.22 3.50 -1.13
CA SER A 283 8.83 4.86 -0.71
C SER A 283 10.01 5.81 -0.70
N VAL A 284 9.85 6.98 -1.32
CA VAL A 284 10.78 8.10 -1.20
C VAL A 284 10.54 8.81 0.13
N ASN A 285 11.59 9.03 0.90
CA ASN A 285 11.52 9.79 2.14
C ASN A 285 11.69 11.30 1.85
N LEU A 286 10.57 12.01 1.77
CA LEU A 286 10.57 13.44 1.39
C LEU A 286 11.31 14.30 2.40
N ALA A 287 11.24 13.96 3.69
CA ALA A 287 11.89 14.72 4.76
C ALA A 287 13.42 14.78 4.59
N ARG A 288 14.02 13.73 4.00
CA ARG A 288 15.47 13.65 3.75
C ARG A 288 15.95 14.45 2.55
N LEU A 289 15.02 15.00 1.77
CA LEU A 289 15.32 15.77 0.57
C LEU A 289 15.03 17.26 0.77
N ILE A 290 14.63 17.69 1.98
CA ILE A 290 14.45 19.11 2.30
C ILE A 290 15.82 19.76 2.56
N ARG A 291 16.06 20.88 1.87
CA ARG A 291 17.19 21.78 2.12
C ARG A 291 16.78 22.89 3.07
N ASP A 292 17.73 23.39 3.85
CA ASP A 292 17.57 24.53 4.77
C ASP A 292 16.31 24.44 5.67
N PRO A 293 16.09 23.30 6.38
CA PRO A 293 14.87 23.05 7.14
C PRO A 293 14.60 24.16 8.17
N PHE A 294 13.31 24.48 8.36
CA PHE A 294 12.81 25.51 9.27
C PHE A 294 13.22 26.96 8.94
N SER A 295 13.81 27.21 7.77
CA SER A 295 14.13 28.54 7.27
C SER A 295 13.12 29.04 6.24
N GLU A 296 13.15 30.34 5.91
CA GLU A 296 12.37 30.89 4.79
C GLU A 296 12.79 30.30 3.42
N GLY A 297 13.99 29.72 3.33
CA GLY A 297 14.50 29.04 2.13
C GLY A 297 14.21 27.54 2.08
N ALA A 298 13.50 26.99 3.07
CA ALA A 298 13.24 25.57 3.18
C ALA A 298 12.47 25.03 1.96
N ALA A 299 13.08 24.11 1.21
CA ALA A 299 12.49 23.58 -0.01
C ALA A 299 12.95 22.15 -0.31
N LEU A 300 12.09 21.37 -0.97
CA LEU A 300 12.45 20.07 -1.51
C LEU A 300 13.47 20.24 -2.65
N ASP A 301 14.55 19.48 -2.60
CA ASP A 301 15.52 19.40 -3.69
C ASP A 301 14.92 18.59 -4.86
N MET A 302 14.38 19.31 -5.85
CA MET A 302 13.67 18.70 -6.97
C MET A 302 14.59 17.91 -7.91
N ASP A 303 15.85 18.30 -8.03
CA ASP A 303 16.82 17.58 -8.87
C ASP A 303 17.21 16.25 -8.18
N ALA A 304 17.48 16.30 -6.88
CA ALA A 304 17.74 15.11 -6.09
C ALA A 304 16.53 14.16 -6.04
N LEU A 305 15.31 14.70 -6.05
CA LEU A 305 14.07 13.92 -6.14
C LEU A 305 13.97 13.19 -7.47
N ASP A 306 14.15 13.86 -8.61
CA ASP A 306 14.06 13.25 -9.94
C ASP A 306 15.09 12.11 -10.08
N ASP A 307 16.36 12.38 -9.73
CA ASP A 307 17.43 11.38 -9.77
C ASP A 307 17.10 10.15 -8.89
N LEU A 308 16.63 10.39 -7.66
CA LEU A 308 16.29 9.30 -6.74
C LEU A 308 15.11 8.47 -7.25
N VAL A 309 14.06 9.12 -7.77
CA VAL A 309 12.89 8.44 -8.32
C VAL A 309 13.30 7.56 -9.51
N ARG A 310 14.13 8.07 -10.42
CA ARG A 310 14.62 7.29 -11.58
C ARG A 310 15.39 6.05 -11.16
N VAL A 311 16.28 6.17 -10.18
CA VAL A 311 17.03 5.03 -9.64
C VAL A 311 16.10 4.06 -8.91
N ALA A 312 15.14 4.56 -8.13
CA ALA A 312 14.16 3.74 -7.41
C ALA A 312 13.27 2.93 -8.36
N ILE A 313 12.77 3.52 -9.45
CA ILE A 313 11.96 2.80 -10.46
C ILE A 313 12.74 1.65 -11.07
N ARG A 314 14.01 1.86 -11.44
CA ARG A 314 14.84 0.77 -11.97
C ARG A 314 15.12 -0.30 -10.93
N MET A 315 15.42 0.10 -9.69
CA MET A 315 15.62 -0.86 -8.60
C MET A 315 14.36 -1.71 -8.38
N MET A 316 13.19 -1.09 -8.43
CA MET A 316 11.88 -1.73 -8.27
C MET A 316 11.52 -2.63 -9.47
N ASP A 317 11.81 -2.21 -10.71
CA ASP A 317 11.63 -3.07 -11.90
C ASP A 317 12.47 -4.34 -11.79
N ASN A 318 13.71 -4.24 -11.29
CA ASN A 318 14.57 -5.41 -11.08
C ASN A 318 14.04 -6.37 -10.00
N VAL A 319 13.25 -5.89 -9.03
CA VAL A 319 12.61 -6.78 -8.05
C VAL A 319 11.66 -7.76 -8.73
N VAL A 320 11.01 -7.37 -9.83
CA VAL A 320 10.12 -8.26 -10.61
C VAL A 320 10.89 -9.50 -11.10
N ASP A 321 12.13 -9.32 -11.52
CA ASP A 321 12.97 -10.39 -12.07
C ASP A 321 13.75 -11.16 -10.99
N ALA A 322 14.14 -10.47 -9.90
CA ALA A 322 14.86 -11.08 -8.79
C ALA A 322 13.96 -11.84 -7.80
N SER A 323 12.64 -11.57 -7.80
CA SER A 323 11.71 -12.17 -6.86
C SER A 323 11.32 -13.60 -7.23
N ARG A 324 10.98 -14.38 -6.20
CA ARG A 324 10.25 -15.64 -6.33
C ARG A 324 8.77 -15.40 -6.10
N PHE A 325 7.94 -16.29 -6.65
CA PHE A 325 6.49 -16.23 -6.49
C PHE A 325 5.97 -17.51 -5.84
N PRO A 326 4.94 -17.42 -4.97
CA PRO A 326 4.26 -18.58 -4.42
C PRO A 326 3.56 -19.45 -5.45
N LEU A 327 2.99 -18.82 -6.47
CA LEU A 327 2.20 -19.49 -7.51
C LEU A 327 2.66 -19.04 -8.91
N ASP A 328 2.62 -19.96 -9.87
CA ASP A 328 2.99 -19.66 -11.26
C ASP A 328 2.09 -18.59 -11.89
N ALA A 329 0.80 -18.57 -11.55
CA ALA A 329 -0.14 -17.56 -12.02
C ALA A 329 0.26 -16.15 -11.58
N GLN A 330 0.75 -16.00 -10.35
CA GLN A 330 1.25 -14.71 -9.83
C GLN A 330 2.54 -14.29 -10.54
N ALA A 331 3.44 -15.24 -10.83
CA ALA A 331 4.66 -14.97 -11.58
C ALA A 331 4.35 -14.50 -13.01
N GLN A 332 3.41 -15.17 -13.68
CA GLN A 332 2.98 -14.81 -15.03
C GLN A 332 2.33 -13.43 -15.06
N GLU A 333 1.46 -13.12 -14.09
CA GLU A 333 0.82 -11.80 -13.98
C GLU A 333 1.86 -10.69 -13.79
N ALA A 334 2.78 -10.88 -12.83
CA ALA A 334 3.83 -9.92 -12.54
C ALA A 334 4.77 -9.69 -13.74
N GLN A 335 5.10 -10.74 -14.48
CA GLN A 335 5.94 -10.63 -15.69
C GLN A 335 5.20 -9.98 -16.87
N ALA A 336 3.91 -10.27 -17.02
CA ALA A 336 3.09 -9.74 -18.13
C ALA A 336 2.86 -8.23 -18.03
N LYS A 337 2.84 -7.66 -16.81
CA LYS A 337 2.45 -6.26 -16.57
C LYS A 337 3.46 -5.43 -15.77
N ARG A 338 4.38 -6.08 -15.05
CA ARG A 338 5.49 -5.45 -14.31
C ARG A 338 5.05 -4.33 -13.37
N ARG A 339 3.95 -4.56 -12.64
CA ARG A 339 3.36 -3.59 -11.71
C ARG A 339 4.28 -3.33 -10.53
N ILE A 340 4.50 -2.05 -10.23
CA ILE A 340 5.26 -1.58 -9.07
C ILE A 340 4.49 -0.45 -8.37
N GLY A 341 4.77 -0.21 -7.09
CA GLY A 341 4.12 0.84 -6.31
C GLY A 341 5.13 1.70 -5.59
N LEU A 342 5.61 2.75 -6.25
CA LEU A 342 6.42 3.80 -5.67
C LEU A 342 5.52 4.82 -4.97
N GLY A 343 5.75 5.02 -3.69
CA GLY A 343 5.05 6.02 -2.90
C GLY A 343 6.01 6.98 -2.23
N VAL A 344 5.52 7.64 -1.19
CA VAL A 344 6.29 8.52 -0.33
C VAL A 344 6.15 8.11 1.13
N THR A 345 7.07 8.58 1.96
CA THR A 345 6.96 8.64 3.42
C THR A 345 7.51 10.00 3.85
N GLY A 346 7.26 10.42 5.10
CA GLY A 346 7.79 11.69 5.60
C GLY A 346 7.12 12.92 4.99
N LEU A 347 5.92 12.82 4.40
CA LEU A 347 5.24 13.98 3.80
C LEU A 347 4.92 15.05 4.85
N ALA A 348 4.36 14.65 6.00
CA ALA A 348 3.99 15.61 7.03
C ALA A 348 5.23 16.28 7.64
N ASP A 349 6.31 15.51 7.86
CA ASP A 349 7.59 16.09 8.26
C ASP A 349 8.10 17.09 7.23
N ALA A 350 8.15 16.71 5.95
CA ALA A 350 8.63 17.59 4.87
C ALA A 350 7.86 18.91 4.82
N LEU A 351 6.53 18.87 5.00
CA LEU A 351 5.69 20.07 5.10
C LEU A 351 6.05 20.90 6.35
N ILE A 352 6.22 20.26 7.51
CA ILE A 352 6.64 20.92 8.75
C ILE A 352 8.02 21.59 8.60
N LEU A 353 8.99 20.90 7.98
CA LEU A 353 10.32 21.43 7.69
C LEU A 353 10.25 22.67 6.77
N CYS A 354 9.25 22.74 5.89
CA CYS A 354 8.94 23.90 5.06
C CYS A 354 8.02 24.95 5.74
N GLY A 355 7.67 24.78 7.02
CA GLY A 355 6.78 25.70 7.74
C GLY A 355 5.30 25.62 7.31
N LEU A 356 4.90 24.57 6.59
CA LEU A 356 3.54 24.41 6.06
C LEU A 356 2.67 23.55 6.98
N ARG A 357 1.52 24.10 7.41
CA ARG A 357 0.53 23.33 8.18
C ARG A 357 -0.18 22.32 7.29
N TYR A 358 -0.14 21.04 7.65
CA TYR A 358 -0.90 19.98 6.96
C TYR A 358 -2.38 20.36 6.78
N GLY A 359 -2.96 20.07 5.61
CA GLY A 359 -4.36 20.39 5.29
C GLY A 359 -4.65 21.84 4.88
N SER A 360 -3.70 22.77 5.07
CA SER A 360 -3.83 24.14 4.56
C SER A 360 -3.78 24.19 3.03
N ASP A 361 -4.33 25.24 2.42
CA ASP A 361 -4.32 25.40 0.95
C ASP A 361 -2.90 25.35 0.36
N GLN A 362 -1.92 25.92 1.07
CA GLN A 362 -0.50 25.88 0.66
C GLN A 362 0.07 24.47 0.75
N ALA A 363 -0.21 23.72 1.82
CA ALA A 363 0.24 22.34 1.95
C ALA A 363 -0.41 21.42 0.91
N VAL A 364 -1.69 21.63 0.60
CA VAL A 364 -2.43 20.91 -0.44
C VAL A 364 -1.80 21.16 -1.81
N ALA A 365 -1.53 22.42 -2.16
CA ALA A 365 -0.87 22.77 -3.42
C ALA A 365 0.56 22.22 -3.50
N GLN A 366 1.30 22.27 -2.39
CA GLN A 366 2.67 21.73 -2.35
C GLN A 366 2.70 20.20 -2.48
N THR A 367 1.75 19.50 -1.87
CA THR A 367 1.59 18.04 -1.99
C THR A 367 1.26 17.66 -3.43
N ASP A 368 0.33 18.39 -4.07
CA ASP A 368 -0.02 18.19 -5.48
C ASP A 368 1.24 18.31 -6.37
N ALA A 369 2.03 19.39 -6.20
CA ALA A 369 3.24 19.62 -6.97
C ALA A 369 4.34 18.55 -6.74
N TRP A 370 4.56 18.12 -5.49
CA TRP A 370 5.56 17.08 -5.19
C TRP A 370 5.15 15.71 -5.75
N MET A 371 3.88 15.33 -5.59
CA MET A 371 3.37 14.06 -6.11
C MET A 371 3.35 14.04 -7.64
N HIS A 372 3.03 15.18 -8.29
CA HIS A 372 3.13 15.35 -9.75
C HIS A 372 4.55 15.11 -10.26
N ALA A 373 5.55 15.74 -9.62
CA ALA A 373 6.94 15.58 -10.00
C ALA A 373 7.42 14.12 -9.89
N ILE A 374 7.00 13.41 -8.82
CA ILE A 374 7.31 11.98 -8.64
C ILE A 374 6.65 11.15 -9.74
N ALA A 375 5.37 11.38 -10.04
CA ALA A 375 4.68 10.66 -11.10
C ALA A 375 5.36 10.87 -12.46
N ARG A 376 5.67 12.12 -12.84
CA ARG A 376 6.40 12.43 -14.08
C ARG A 376 7.73 11.72 -14.15
N ALA A 377 8.57 11.84 -13.12
CA ALA A 377 9.88 11.21 -13.07
C ALA A 377 9.77 9.68 -13.15
N ALA A 378 8.77 9.09 -12.49
CA ALA A 378 8.55 7.65 -12.51
C ALA A 378 8.16 7.13 -13.90
N TYR A 379 7.20 7.78 -14.56
CA TYR A 379 6.79 7.41 -15.92
C TYR A 379 7.93 7.58 -16.92
N LEU A 380 8.67 8.69 -16.87
CA LEU A 380 9.81 8.92 -17.76
C LEU A 380 10.94 7.89 -17.52
N ALA A 381 11.23 7.53 -16.26
CA ALA A 381 12.17 6.46 -15.95
C ALA A 381 11.73 5.11 -16.55
N SER A 382 10.44 4.81 -16.50
CA SER A 382 9.90 3.57 -17.07
C SER A 382 9.90 3.58 -18.60
N VAL A 383 9.73 4.74 -19.23
CA VAL A 383 9.96 4.92 -20.68
C VAL A 383 11.43 4.67 -21.02
N ASP A 384 12.36 5.22 -20.25
CA ASP A 384 13.80 4.97 -20.46
C ASP A 384 14.14 3.49 -20.32
N LEU A 385 13.54 2.80 -19.34
CA LEU A 385 13.67 1.35 -19.21
C LEU A 385 13.01 0.58 -20.36
N ALA A 386 11.91 1.06 -20.95
CA ALA A 386 11.31 0.43 -22.12
C ALA A 386 12.22 0.53 -23.35
N ARG A 387 12.93 1.65 -23.51
CA ARG A 387 13.91 1.83 -24.59
C ARG A 387 15.08 0.86 -24.46
N GLU A 388 15.50 0.60 -23.23
CA GLU A 388 16.63 -0.28 -22.94
C GLU A 388 16.25 -1.77 -22.91
N LYS A 389 15.16 -2.11 -22.20
CA LYS A 389 14.79 -3.49 -21.83
C LYS A 389 13.49 -3.97 -22.51
N GLY A 390 12.82 -3.11 -23.28
CA GLY A 390 11.51 -3.36 -23.89
C GLY A 390 10.34 -2.99 -22.98
N ALA A 391 9.20 -2.62 -23.58
CA ALA A 391 7.95 -2.36 -22.87
C ALA A 391 7.41 -3.63 -22.16
N PHE A 392 6.47 -3.47 -21.23
CA PHE A 392 5.81 -4.64 -20.62
C PHE A 392 5.02 -5.44 -21.69
N PRO A 393 4.92 -6.78 -21.56
CA PRO A 393 4.35 -7.64 -22.61
C PRO A 393 2.93 -7.30 -23.10
N LEU A 394 2.04 -6.83 -22.21
CA LEU A 394 0.65 -6.49 -22.55
C LEU A 394 0.45 -5.01 -22.95
N PHE A 395 1.52 -4.28 -23.24
CA PHE A 395 1.44 -2.87 -23.59
C PHE A 395 0.75 -2.68 -24.94
N ASP A 396 -0.35 -1.93 -24.95
CA ASP A 396 -1.00 -1.39 -26.14
C ASP A 396 -0.98 0.14 -26.02
N ALA A 397 -0.26 0.82 -26.91
CA ALA A 397 -0.01 2.24 -26.78
C ALA A 397 -1.30 3.07 -26.81
N ASP A 398 -2.21 2.77 -27.73
CA ASP A 398 -3.43 3.55 -27.89
C ASP A 398 -4.39 3.32 -26.72
N ALA A 399 -4.58 2.06 -26.31
CA ALA A 399 -5.45 1.72 -25.19
C ALA A 399 -4.90 2.22 -23.85
N PHE A 400 -3.58 2.13 -23.63
CA PHE A 400 -2.92 2.63 -22.43
C PHE A 400 -3.03 4.16 -22.34
N LEU A 401 -2.77 4.88 -23.44
CA LEU A 401 -2.84 6.35 -23.48
C LEU A 401 -4.27 6.89 -23.44
N ALA A 402 -5.27 6.04 -23.70
CA ALA A 402 -6.68 6.35 -23.56
C ALA A 402 -7.21 6.17 -22.13
N SER A 403 -6.44 5.56 -21.22
CA SER A 403 -6.85 5.33 -19.84
C SER A 403 -7.04 6.63 -19.03
N GLY A 404 -7.87 6.57 -17.98
CA GLY A 404 -8.21 7.77 -17.18
C GLY A 404 -6.99 8.46 -16.56
N THR A 405 -6.02 7.69 -16.06
CA THR A 405 -4.78 8.23 -15.50
C THR A 405 -3.93 8.89 -16.61
N MET A 406 -3.72 8.21 -17.74
CA MET A 406 -2.90 8.77 -18.82
C MET A 406 -3.53 9.96 -19.54
N GLN A 407 -4.86 10.11 -19.51
CA GLN A 407 -5.53 11.30 -20.03
C GLN A 407 -5.22 12.55 -19.21
N ALA A 408 -5.00 12.41 -17.90
CA ALA A 408 -4.63 13.51 -17.01
C ALA A 408 -3.12 13.78 -16.94
N MET A 409 -2.31 12.87 -17.50
CA MET A 409 -0.85 12.99 -17.52
C MET A 409 -0.39 14.04 -18.55
N ASP A 410 0.77 14.63 -18.29
CA ASP A 410 1.36 15.67 -19.13
C ASP A 410 1.69 15.17 -20.54
N ASP A 411 1.50 16.04 -21.54
CA ASP A 411 1.60 15.68 -22.96
C ASP A 411 2.99 15.16 -23.34
N ASP A 412 4.06 15.70 -22.77
CA ASP A 412 5.43 15.26 -23.05
C ASP A 412 5.70 13.83 -22.55
N VAL A 413 5.13 13.45 -21.40
CA VAL A 413 5.19 12.08 -20.87
C VAL A 413 4.37 11.15 -21.76
N ARG A 414 3.17 11.56 -22.17
CA ARG A 414 2.31 10.78 -23.08
C ARG A 414 2.98 10.54 -24.43
N ASP A 415 3.62 11.56 -24.99
CA ASP A 415 4.36 11.47 -26.24
C ASP A 415 5.58 10.55 -26.12
N ALA A 416 6.29 10.61 -25.00
CA ALA A 416 7.39 9.69 -24.72
C ALA A 416 6.91 8.23 -24.63
N VAL A 417 5.82 7.96 -23.91
CA VAL A 417 5.19 6.62 -23.84
C VAL A 417 4.76 6.15 -25.23
N ARG A 418 4.17 7.02 -26.06
CA ARG A 418 3.79 6.66 -27.43
C ARG A 418 4.99 6.30 -28.30
N ALA A 419 6.06 7.08 -28.21
CA ALA A 419 7.24 6.92 -29.06
C ALA A 419 8.09 5.71 -28.68
N HIS A 420 8.11 5.33 -27.41
CA HIS A 420 9.10 4.41 -26.87
C HIS A 420 8.52 3.24 -26.07
N GLY A 421 7.22 3.26 -25.78
CA GLY A 421 6.58 2.35 -24.86
C GLY A 421 6.91 2.64 -23.40
N ILE A 422 6.40 1.80 -22.50
CA ILE A 422 6.61 1.91 -21.06
C ILE A 422 6.91 0.53 -20.46
N ARG A 423 7.85 0.47 -19.50
CA ARG A 423 8.34 -0.80 -18.94
C ARG A 423 7.39 -1.39 -17.90
N ASN A 424 6.65 -0.55 -17.19
CA ASN A 424 5.80 -0.91 -16.06
C ASN A 424 4.39 -0.40 -16.32
N ALA A 425 3.37 -1.24 -16.11
CA ALA A 425 1.99 -0.84 -16.39
C ALA A 425 1.42 0.17 -15.39
N LEU A 426 1.81 0.04 -14.11
CA LEU A 426 1.54 1.03 -13.06
C LEU A 426 2.78 1.19 -12.19
N LEU A 427 2.95 2.39 -11.66
CA LEU A 427 4.22 2.85 -11.08
C LEU A 427 4.09 3.40 -9.67
N THR A 428 2.92 3.91 -9.29
CA THR A 428 2.77 4.78 -8.12
C THR A 428 1.68 4.28 -7.19
N SER A 429 1.98 4.24 -5.89
CA SER A 429 1.05 3.83 -4.83
C SER A 429 1.56 4.29 -3.49
N VAL A 430 0.68 4.82 -2.65
CA VAL A 430 1.08 5.26 -1.31
C VAL A 430 0.67 4.21 -0.28
N ALA A 431 1.66 3.47 0.20
CA ALA A 431 1.49 2.50 1.27
C ALA A 431 1.41 3.15 2.65
N PRO A 432 0.94 2.43 3.69
CA PRO A 432 0.96 2.93 5.06
C PRO A 432 2.37 3.24 5.57
N THR A 433 3.39 2.54 5.06
CA THR A 433 4.80 2.62 5.49
C THR A 433 5.09 2.37 6.98
N GLY A 434 4.12 1.94 7.79
CA GLY A 434 4.21 2.00 9.27
C GLY A 434 5.37 1.27 9.96
N THR A 435 6.08 0.35 9.31
CA THR A 435 7.36 -0.18 9.86
C THR A 435 8.59 0.46 9.23
N ILE A 436 8.55 0.80 7.93
CA ILE A 436 9.70 1.38 7.25
C ILE A 436 9.91 2.86 7.63
N SER A 437 8.85 3.59 7.97
CA SER A 437 8.90 4.95 8.50
C SER A 437 9.57 5.01 9.88
N LEU A 438 9.24 4.06 10.77
CA LEU A 438 9.93 3.88 12.05
C LEU A 438 11.41 3.49 11.87
N TYR A 439 11.70 2.58 10.94
CA TYR A 439 13.06 2.20 10.55
C TYR A 439 13.88 3.38 10.00
N ALA A 440 13.21 4.37 9.38
CA ALA A 440 13.84 5.59 8.88
C ALA A 440 13.96 6.72 9.93
N GLY A 441 13.81 6.39 11.22
CA GLY A 441 14.00 7.34 12.31
C GLY A 441 12.73 7.98 12.84
N ASN A 442 11.60 7.27 12.73
CA ASN A 442 10.25 7.72 13.11
C ASN A 442 9.79 8.97 12.35
N VAL A 443 9.89 8.90 11.01
CA VAL A 443 9.22 9.87 10.14
C VAL A 443 7.71 9.57 10.06
N SER A 444 6.91 10.57 9.74
CA SER A 444 5.51 10.45 9.36
C SER A 444 5.30 9.41 8.27
N SER A 445 4.18 8.72 8.35
CA SER A 445 3.95 7.47 7.62
C SER A 445 3.15 7.71 6.34
N GLY A 446 3.73 7.41 5.18
CA GLY A 446 3.03 7.58 3.90
C GLY A 446 2.76 9.07 3.63
N ILE A 447 1.50 9.38 3.35
CA ILE A 447 0.98 10.74 3.32
C ILE A 447 0.24 11.14 4.60
N GLU A 448 0.24 10.30 5.64
CA GLU A 448 -0.45 10.59 6.90
C GLU A 448 0.17 11.79 7.62
N PRO A 449 -0.63 12.60 8.34
CA PRO A 449 -0.08 13.57 9.27
C PRO A 449 0.68 12.86 10.39
N VAL A 450 1.50 13.61 11.13
CA VAL A 450 2.14 13.08 12.35
C VAL A 450 1.03 12.67 13.33
N PHE A 451 1.04 11.42 13.78
CA PHE A 451 -0.01 10.93 14.68
C PHE A 451 0.16 11.49 16.10
N ALA A 452 1.39 11.39 16.62
CA ALA A 452 1.81 11.95 17.89
C ALA A 452 3.28 12.35 17.79
N PHE A 453 3.62 13.54 18.31
CA PHE A 453 4.97 14.07 18.29
C PHE A 453 5.91 13.36 19.27
N GLU A 454 5.36 12.84 20.35
CA GLU A 454 6.10 12.13 21.38
C GLU A 454 5.17 11.06 21.99
N TYR A 455 5.67 9.84 22.17
CA TYR A 455 4.97 8.80 22.90
C TYR A 455 5.93 7.84 23.60
N THR A 456 5.51 7.34 24.77
CA THR A 456 6.29 6.37 25.54
C THR A 456 5.96 4.96 25.13
N ARG A 457 6.97 4.18 24.75
CA ARG A 457 6.82 2.77 24.39
C ARG A 457 7.49 1.87 25.41
N LYS A 458 6.78 0.82 25.82
CA LYS A 458 7.36 -0.28 26.59
C LYS A 458 8.10 -1.25 25.67
N VAL A 459 9.40 -1.38 25.84
CA VAL A 459 10.27 -2.31 25.13
C VAL A 459 10.54 -3.51 26.04
N LEU A 460 10.23 -4.71 25.55
CA LEU A 460 10.58 -5.95 26.24
C LEU A 460 12.02 -6.31 25.89
N GLN A 461 12.88 -6.30 26.90
CA GLN A 461 14.28 -6.70 26.78
C GLN A 461 14.41 -8.22 26.69
N LYS A 462 15.56 -8.70 26.18
CA LYS A 462 15.83 -10.14 26.02
C LYS A 462 15.80 -10.92 27.35
N ASP A 463 16.03 -10.24 28.47
CA ASP A 463 15.98 -10.78 29.83
C ASP A 463 14.55 -10.78 30.43
N GLY A 464 13.55 -10.30 29.68
CA GLY A 464 12.17 -10.18 30.13
C GLY A 464 11.85 -8.89 30.88
N ALA A 465 12.82 -8.01 31.13
CA ALA A 465 12.58 -6.69 31.72
C ALA A 465 11.83 -5.79 30.74
N ARG A 466 11.06 -4.83 31.26
CA ARG A 466 10.38 -3.81 30.44
C ARG A 466 11.05 -2.47 30.69
N THR A 467 11.61 -1.89 29.63
CA THR A 467 12.11 -0.51 29.65
C THR A 467 11.08 0.40 28.97
N GLU A 468 11.03 1.66 29.37
CA GLU A 468 10.25 2.68 28.70
C GLU A 468 11.20 3.56 27.89
N GLU A 469 10.90 3.72 26.60
CA GLU A 469 11.65 4.58 25.69
C GLU A 469 10.71 5.62 25.12
N VAL A 470 11.16 6.88 25.14
CA VAL A 470 10.47 7.98 24.48
C VAL A 470 10.78 7.89 23.00
N VAL A 471 9.72 7.82 22.19
CA VAL A 471 9.82 7.85 20.73
C VAL A 471 9.32 9.21 20.27
N GLU A 472 10.22 9.95 19.63
CA GLU A 472 9.97 11.29 19.10
C GLU A 472 9.86 11.25 17.58
N ASP A 473 8.95 12.06 17.05
CA ASP A 473 8.82 12.33 15.62
C ASP A 473 10.11 12.96 15.04
N TYR A 474 10.38 12.69 13.77
CA TYR A 474 11.61 13.14 13.10
C TYR A 474 11.73 14.67 13.06
N ALA A 475 10.68 15.38 12.64
CA ALA A 475 10.73 16.84 12.57
C ALA A 475 10.87 17.48 13.95
N VAL A 476 10.27 16.90 14.98
CA VAL A 476 10.41 17.38 16.37
C VAL A 476 11.83 17.23 16.88
N ARG A 477 12.44 16.05 16.68
CA ARG A 477 13.83 15.84 17.07
C ARG A 477 14.75 16.84 16.36
N LEU A 478 14.59 17.02 15.04
CA LEU A 478 15.40 17.96 14.27
C LEU A 478 15.20 19.41 14.72
N TRP A 479 13.96 19.80 15.04
CA TRP A 479 13.67 21.12 15.60
C TRP A 479 14.44 21.35 16.90
N ARG A 480 14.39 20.39 17.83
CA ARG A 480 15.10 20.45 19.11
C ARG A 480 16.62 20.48 18.93
N GLU A 481 17.17 19.74 17.97
CA GLU A 481 18.60 19.79 17.63
C GLU A 481 19.05 21.17 17.13
N MET A 482 18.21 21.86 16.34
CA MET A 482 18.54 23.15 15.73
C MET A 482 18.22 24.35 16.62
N HIS A 483 17.16 24.27 17.44
CA HIS A 483 16.60 25.41 18.17
C HIS A 483 16.52 25.19 19.70
N GLY A 484 16.94 24.02 20.22
CA GLY A 484 16.84 23.69 21.63
C GLY A 484 15.38 23.57 22.10
N ASP A 485 15.07 24.14 23.26
CA ASP A 485 13.73 24.09 23.88
C ASP A 485 12.76 25.16 23.34
N ALA A 486 13.03 25.71 22.15
CA ALA A 486 12.10 26.65 21.51
C ALA A 486 10.73 25.98 21.28
N PRO A 487 9.62 26.72 21.50
CA PRO A 487 8.28 26.16 21.30
C PRO A 487 8.08 25.71 19.85
N LEU A 488 7.35 24.61 19.66
CA LEU A 488 7.01 24.12 18.32
C LEU A 488 6.10 25.14 17.61
N PRO A 489 6.42 25.55 16.37
CA PRO A 489 5.57 26.44 15.58
C PRO A 489 4.18 25.85 15.24
N ASP A 490 3.25 26.71 14.86
CA ASP A 490 1.86 26.34 14.52
C ASP A 490 1.72 25.33 13.36
N CYS A 491 2.77 25.14 12.54
CA CYS A 491 2.78 24.12 11.48
C CYS A 491 2.84 22.69 12.04
N PHE A 492 3.30 22.50 13.29
CA PHE A 492 3.33 21.20 13.98
C PHE A 492 1.92 20.81 14.44
N VAL A 493 1.12 20.31 13.50
CA VAL A 493 -0.21 19.74 13.77
C VAL A 493 -0.17 18.21 13.77
N SER A 494 -0.95 17.60 14.67
CA SER A 494 -1.10 16.15 14.73
C SER A 494 -2.45 15.69 14.21
N ALA A 495 -2.58 14.40 13.91
CA ALA A 495 -3.84 13.76 13.51
C ALA A 495 -5.00 14.02 14.49
N GLN A 496 -4.71 14.27 15.77
CA GLN A 496 -5.73 14.55 16.80
C GLN A 496 -6.32 15.97 16.71
N THR A 497 -5.62 16.88 16.03
CA THR A 497 -5.97 18.31 15.95
C THR A 497 -6.52 18.72 14.58
N LEU A 498 -6.48 17.81 13.60
CA LEU A 498 -6.90 18.07 12.24
C LEU A 498 -8.39 17.80 12.06
N ALA A 499 -9.04 18.65 11.25
CA ALA A 499 -10.41 18.38 10.83
C ALA A 499 -10.42 17.20 9.83
N PRO A 500 -11.47 16.35 9.81
CA PRO A 500 -11.59 15.26 8.83
C PRO A 500 -11.37 15.72 7.38
N MET A 501 -11.88 16.91 7.03
CA MET A 501 -11.73 17.49 5.70
C MET A 501 -10.27 17.81 5.34
N ASP A 502 -9.43 18.18 6.30
CA ASP A 502 -7.99 18.41 6.05
C ASP A 502 -7.32 17.11 5.57
N HIS A 503 -7.69 15.96 6.13
CA HIS A 503 -7.20 14.66 5.67
C HIS A 503 -7.68 14.32 4.25
N VAL A 504 -8.98 14.53 3.96
CA VAL A 504 -9.58 14.22 2.65
C VAL A 504 -8.97 15.07 1.55
N ARG A 505 -8.75 16.37 1.78
CA ARG A 505 -8.15 17.28 0.80
C ARG A 505 -6.72 16.89 0.44
N MET A 506 -5.93 16.45 1.43
CA MET A 506 -4.56 15.99 1.21
C MET A 506 -4.52 14.67 0.43
N GLN A 507 -5.41 13.73 0.75
CA GLN A 507 -5.57 12.51 -0.06
C GLN A 507 -5.98 12.83 -1.49
N ALA A 508 -6.94 13.74 -1.69
CA ALA A 508 -7.40 14.15 -3.02
C ALA A 508 -6.30 14.81 -3.85
N ALA A 509 -5.43 15.63 -3.23
CA ALA A 509 -4.28 16.23 -3.91
C ALA A 509 -3.27 15.17 -4.36
N ALA A 510 -2.94 14.21 -3.50
CA ALA A 510 -1.99 13.15 -3.83
C ALA A 510 -2.56 12.15 -4.86
N GLN A 511 -3.84 11.75 -4.75
CA GLN A 511 -4.43 10.68 -5.57
C GLN A 511 -4.48 11.01 -7.07
N LYS A 512 -4.49 12.30 -7.44
CA LYS A 512 -4.40 12.72 -8.86
C LYS A 512 -3.19 12.14 -9.58
N TRP A 513 -2.10 11.94 -8.84
CA TRP A 513 -0.79 11.56 -9.35
C TRP A 513 -0.39 10.15 -8.90
N VAL A 514 -1.36 9.36 -8.45
CA VAL A 514 -1.18 7.96 -8.04
C VAL A 514 -2.07 7.08 -8.91
N ASP A 515 -1.43 6.26 -9.75
CA ASP A 515 -2.08 5.40 -10.74
C ASP A 515 -2.68 4.10 -10.17
N SER A 516 -2.22 3.66 -8.99
CA SER A 516 -2.92 2.65 -8.16
C SER A 516 -3.88 3.32 -7.17
N SER A 517 -3.56 3.32 -5.87
CA SER A 517 -4.38 3.86 -4.80
C SER A 517 -3.50 4.29 -3.60
N ILE A 518 -4.13 4.89 -2.60
CA ILE A 518 -3.51 5.43 -1.40
C ILE A 518 -4.14 4.76 -0.17
N SER A 519 -3.30 4.25 0.72
CA SER A 519 -3.72 3.93 2.08
C SER A 519 -3.81 5.22 2.89
N LYS A 520 -5.03 5.61 3.26
CA LYS A 520 -5.30 6.80 4.06
C LYS A 520 -6.36 6.54 5.11
N THR A 521 -6.06 6.90 6.34
CA THR A 521 -7.03 6.93 7.45
C THR A 521 -7.61 8.33 7.56
N ILE A 522 -8.93 8.48 7.58
CA ILE A 522 -9.56 9.76 7.92
C ILE A 522 -9.84 9.73 9.42
N ASN A 523 -9.02 10.42 10.20
CA ASN A 523 -9.22 10.53 11.63
C ASN A 523 -10.41 11.48 11.89
N CYS A 524 -11.34 11.03 12.72
CA CYS A 524 -12.51 11.80 13.12
C CYS A 524 -12.49 12.01 14.63
N PRO A 525 -12.95 13.19 15.11
CA PRO A 525 -13.18 13.38 16.54
C PRO A 525 -14.39 12.52 17.00
N GLU A 526 -14.45 12.24 18.30
CA GLU A 526 -15.50 11.42 18.92
C GLU A 526 -16.89 12.07 18.85
N ASP A 527 -16.97 13.38 18.59
CA ASP A 527 -18.20 14.17 18.55
C ASP A 527 -18.65 14.59 17.14
N ILE A 528 -18.13 13.93 16.08
CA ILE A 528 -18.43 14.23 14.67
C ILE A 528 -19.90 14.13 14.27
#